data_AF-A0A067LU12-F1
#
_entry.id   AF-A0A067LU12-F1
#
_cell.length_a   1.000
_cell.length_b   1.000
_cell.length_c   1.000
_cell.angle_alpha   90.00
_cell.angle_beta   90.00
_cell.angle_gamma   90.00
#
_symmetry.space_group_name_H-M   'P 1'
#
loop_
_entity.id
_entity.type
_entity.pdbx_description
1 polymer ?
#
loop_
_entity_poly.entity_id
_entity_poly.type
_entity_poly.pdbx_seq_one_letter_code
_entity_poly.pdbx_strand_id
1 'polypeptide(L)'
;MVRTPYRVELRRAYLVYMALMAIVLPAKNCRNFLDRLHTDMAVLLLIHNTRYLYTRNPVEKRPSIQLAWKYTQNPAKHRRFIQMLRVTPELFHTILELIGSHPVFTTRGNRPQLPVEMQLAVTLYWLGRYGNRASVFDVARMAGVSEGSKEIEKNWVERHSGCKGWRDGWVLFDGTIIPLFQKPGLNGDVYYTQKSNYGLNAQVFCLFRLRMYFLTYFFCNLDWKCPIQSSDRRLLAWNDRICPRCLCL
;
A
#
# COMPACT_ATOMS: atom_id res chain seq x y z
N MET A 1 -21.52 12.57 9.16
CA MET A 1 -21.90 13.28 7.91
C MET A 1 -21.45 12.49 6.70
N VAL A 2 -22.30 12.30 5.70
CA VAL A 2 -21.91 11.74 4.40
C VAL A 2 -21.20 12.84 3.61
N ARG A 3 -19.92 12.68 3.29
CA ARG A 3 -19.22 13.63 2.43
C ARG A 3 -19.79 13.52 1.01
N THR A 4 -20.30 14.63 0.48
CA THR A 4 -20.60 14.78 -0.94
C THR A 4 -19.35 14.47 -1.76
N PRO A 5 -19.44 13.67 -2.85
CA PRO A 5 -18.28 13.45 -3.70
C PRO A 5 -17.86 14.77 -4.34
N TYR A 6 -16.57 15.12 -4.26
CA TYR A 6 -16.00 16.35 -4.81
C TYR A 6 -16.43 16.64 -6.27
N ARG A 7 -16.67 15.60 -7.07
CA ARG A 7 -17.16 15.69 -8.47
C ARG A 7 -18.62 16.14 -8.60
N VAL A 8 -19.43 16.01 -7.55
CA VAL A 8 -20.79 16.57 -7.47
C VAL A 8 -20.70 18.05 -7.12
N GLU A 9 -19.85 18.41 -6.15
CA GLU A 9 -19.58 19.79 -5.77
C GLU A 9 -18.99 20.59 -6.93
N LEU A 10 -17.98 20.06 -7.62
CA LEU A 10 -17.37 20.71 -8.79
C LEU A 10 -18.36 20.93 -9.93
N ARG A 11 -19.25 19.97 -10.21
CA ARG A 11 -20.32 20.16 -11.23
C ARG A 11 -21.31 21.25 -10.81
N ARG A 12 -21.71 21.28 -9.54
CA ARG A 12 -22.58 22.35 -9.00
C ARG A 12 -21.90 23.71 -9.09
N ALA A 13 -20.62 23.80 -8.70
CA ALA A 13 -19.83 25.02 -8.80
C ALA A 13 -19.67 25.48 -10.26
N TYR A 14 -19.46 24.57 -11.21
CA TYR A 14 -19.36 24.91 -12.63
C TYR A 14 -20.70 25.42 -13.20
N LEU A 15 -21.83 24.81 -12.81
CA LEU A 15 -23.16 25.30 -13.20
C LEU A 15 -23.45 26.70 -12.63
N VAL A 16 -23.05 26.97 -11.38
CA VAL A 16 -23.13 28.32 -10.78
C VAL A 16 -22.21 29.30 -11.52
N TYR A 17 -20.99 28.89 -11.87
CA TYR A 17 -20.08 29.70 -12.69
C TYR A 17 -20.70 30.04 -14.05
N MET A 18 -21.28 29.08 -14.77
CA MET A 18 -21.97 29.32 -16.05
C MET A 18 -23.10 30.36 -15.88
N ALA A 19 -23.94 30.23 -14.85
CA ALA A 19 -25.03 31.16 -14.57
C ALA A 19 -24.50 32.58 -14.26
N LEU A 20 -23.46 32.70 -13.44
CA LEU A 20 -22.82 33.98 -13.14
C LEU A 20 -22.19 34.61 -14.38
N MET A 21 -21.49 33.83 -15.21
CA MET A 21 -20.84 34.33 -16.43
C MET A 21 -21.85 34.75 -17.51
N ALA A 22 -23.03 34.14 -17.55
CA ALA A 22 -24.13 34.57 -18.41
C ALA A 22 -24.71 35.94 -17.99
N ILE A 23 -24.74 36.24 -16.70
CA ILE A 23 -25.21 37.52 -16.14
C ILE A 23 -24.14 38.62 -16.27
N VAL A 24 -22.89 38.32 -15.89
CA VAL A 24 -21.80 39.31 -15.79
C VAL A 24 -21.18 39.63 -17.16
N LEU A 25 -21.13 38.65 -18.07
CA LEU A 25 -20.55 38.79 -19.41
C LEU A 25 -21.49 38.17 -20.46
N PRO A 26 -22.66 38.80 -20.74
CA PRO A 26 -23.59 38.33 -21.75
C PRO A 26 -22.93 38.31 -23.15
N ALA A 27 -23.34 37.35 -23.97
CA ALA A 27 -22.79 37.21 -25.31
C ALA A 27 -23.22 38.36 -26.22
N LYS A 28 -22.28 38.97 -26.94
CA LYS A 28 -22.54 40.08 -27.88
C LYS A 28 -23.45 39.69 -29.07
N ASN A 29 -23.53 38.41 -29.39
CA ASN A 29 -24.32 37.85 -30.50
C ASN A 29 -24.57 36.34 -30.27
N CYS A 30 -25.52 35.77 -31.01
CA CYS A 30 -25.92 34.36 -30.87
C CYS A 30 -24.78 33.36 -31.15
N ARG A 31 -23.84 33.70 -32.04
CA ARG A 31 -22.69 32.82 -32.35
C ARG A 31 -21.76 32.66 -31.14
N ASN A 32 -21.34 33.76 -30.52
CA ASN A 32 -20.51 33.72 -29.32
C ASN A 32 -21.23 33.03 -28.13
N PHE A 33 -22.56 33.11 -28.07
CA PHE A 33 -23.35 32.35 -27.08
C PHE A 33 -23.25 30.84 -27.32
N LEU A 34 -23.49 30.40 -28.55
CA LEU A 34 -23.42 28.99 -28.93
C LEU A 34 -22.02 28.42 -28.73
N ASP A 35 -20.97 29.12 -29.16
CA ASP A 35 -19.57 28.66 -29.01
C ASP A 35 -19.17 28.49 -27.53
N ARG A 36 -19.62 29.42 -26.66
CA ARG A 36 -19.43 29.32 -25.21
C ARG A 36 -20.20 28.14 -24.62
N LEU A 37 -21.48 28.00 -24.98
CA LEU A 37 -22.34 26.91 -24.50
C LEU A 37 -21.84 25.53 -24.95
N HIS A 38 -21.31 25.40 -26.17
CA HIS A 38 -20.62 24.19 -26.64
C HIS A 38 -19.36 23.90 -25.81
N THR A 39 -18.56 24.91 -25.50
CA THR A 39 -17.37 24.77 -24.64
C THR A 39 -17.75 24.33 -23.23
N ASP A 40 -18.77 24.94 -22.63
CA ASP A 40 -19.28 24.60 -21.29
C ASP A 40 -19.85 23.18 -21.23
N MET A 41 -20.59 22.75 -22.26
CA MET A 41 -21.05 21.36 -22.38
C MET A 41 -19.89 20.39 -22.53
N ALA A 42 -18.86 20.71 -23.31
CA ALA A 42 -17.67 19.89 -23.44
C ALA A 42 -16.92 19.76 -22.09
N VAL A 43 -16.81 20.84 -21.31
CA VAL A 43 -16.22 20.82 -19.96
C VAL A 43 -17.08 20.00 -18.99
N LEU A 44 -18.41 20.14 -19.00
CA LEU A 44 -19.30 19.33 -18.17
C LEU A 44 -19.24 17.84 -18.53
N LEU A 45 -19.17 17.50 -19.81
CA LEU A 45 -18.98 16.12 -20.30
C LEU A 45 -17.60 15.59 -19.91
N LEU A 46 -16.54 16.39 -20.00
CA LEU A 46 -15.20 16.03 -19.54
C LEU A 46 -15.22 15.74 -18.02
N ILE A 47 -15.83 16.61 -17.22
CA ILE A 47 -16.00 16.41 -15.77
C ILE A 47 -16.88 15.18 -15.48
N HIS A 48 -17.84 14.84 -16.35
CA HIS A 48 -18.70 13.65 -16.21
C HIS A 48 -18.00 12.34 -16.62
N ASN A 49 -17.09 12.37 -17.59
CA ASN A 49 -16.45 11.17 -18.13
C ASN A 49 -15.06 10.89 -17.54
N THR A 50 -14.30 11.91 -17.16
CA THR A 50 -12.93 11.74 -16.60
C THR A 50 -12.95 11.28 -15.14
N ARG A 51 -12.41 10.08 -14.86
CA ARG A 51 -12.32 9.55 -13.49
C ARG A 51 -11.41 10.40 -12.58
N TYR A 52 -10.42 11.07 -13.16
CA TYR A 52 -9.49 11.98 -12.50
C TYR A 52 -9.35 13.25 -13.33
N LEU A 53 -9.47 14.41 -12.69
CA LEU A 53 -9.36 15.73 -13.33
C LEU A 53 -7.91 16.14 -13.62
N TYR A 54 -6.95 15.46 -12.97
CA TYR A 54 -5.52 15.64 -13.15
C TYR A 54 -4.88 14.31 -13.54
N THR A 55 -3.88 14.38 -14.42
CA THR A 55 -3.03 13.26 -14.78
C THR A 55 -2.40 12.66 -13.53
N ARG A 56 -2.63 11.36 -13.30
CA ARG A 56 -2.04 10.65 -12.16
C ARG A 56 -0.63 10.19 -12.49
N ASN A 57 0.36 10.79 -11.85
CA ASN A 57 1.71 10.23 -11.83
C ASN A 57 1.67 8.83 -11.19
N PRO A 58 2.09 7.77 -11.89
CA PRO A 58 2.06 6.41 -11.35
C PRO A 58 3.02 6.31 -10.16
N VAL A 59 2.50 5.77 -9.06
CA VAL A 59 3.30 5.47 -7.86
C VAL A 59 3.69 4.01 -7.91
N GLU A 60 5.00 3.74 -7.89
CA GLU A 60 5.55 2.40 -7.76
C GLU A 60 5.15 1.79 -6.40
N LYS A 61 4.71 0.54 -6.45
CA LYS A 61 4.21 -0.22 -5.29
C LYS A 61 4.82 -1.61 -5.34
N ARG A 62 5.66 -1.92 -4.37
CA ARG A 62 6.34 -3.20 -4.18
C ARG A 62 6.47 -3.47 -2.68
N PRO A 63 6.45 -4.73 -2.22
CA PRO A 63 6.64 -5.10 -0.82
C PRO A 63 8.13 -5.00 -0.38
N SER A 64 8.80 -3.89 -0.68
CA SER A 64 10.22 -3.67 -0.33
C SER A 64 10.43 -2.33 0.37
N ILE A 65 11.26 -2.32 1.42
CA ILE A 65 11.64 -1.13 2.17
C ILE A 65 12.57 -0.19 1.39
N GLN A 66 13.33 -0.73 0.42
CA GLN A 66 14.18 0.05 -0.49
C GLN A 66 13.40 1.04 -1.36
N LEU A 67 12.07 0.89 -1.43
CA LEU A 67 11.17 1.86 -2.06
C LEU A 67 11.26 3.26 -1.38
N ALA A 68 11.79 3.34 -0.15
CA ALA A 68 12.15 4.58 0.54
C ALA A 68 13.00 5.49 -0.37
N TRP A 69 14.05 4.92 -0.96
CA TRP A 69 15.04 5.66 -1.77
C TRP A 69 14.44 6.20 -3.07
N LYS A 70 13.37 5.57 -3.59
CA LYS A 70 12.59 6.11 -4.73
C LYS A 70 11.58 7.18 -4.33
N TYR A 71 11.30 7.32 -3.04
CA TYR A 71 10.47 8.39 -2.50
C TYR A 71 11.27 9.63 -2.10
N THR A 72 12.56 9.49 -1.73
CA THR A 72 13.44 10.65 -1.44
C THR A 72 13.81 11.44 -2.70
N GLN A 73 13.94 10.76 -3.86
CA GLN A 73 14.24 11.35 -5.18
C GLN A 73 13.26 12.42 -5.69
N ASN A 74 12.10 12.61 -5.05
CA ASN A 74 11.11 13.59 -5.50
C ASN A 74 10.32 14.16 -4.31
N PRO A 75 10.34 15.49 -4.06
CA PRO A 75 9.59 16.13 -2.97
C PRO A 75 8.10 15.76 -2.92
N ALA A 76 7.43 15.63 -4.05
CA ALA A 76 6.01 15.22 -4.10
C ALA A 76 5.76 13.78 -3.59
N LYS A 77 6.81 12.97 -3.44
CA LYS A 77 6.78 11.62 -2.85
C LYS A 77 7.26 11.58 -1.41
N HIS A 78 7.83 12.65 -0.84
CA HIS A 78 8.34 12.67 0.55
C HIS A 78 7.27 12.27 1.58
N ARG A 79 6.00 12.64 1.36
CA ARG A 79 4.88 12.18 2.20
C ARG A 79 4.77 10.65 2.30
N ARG A 80 5.18 9.92 1.26
CA ARG A 80 5.18 8.45 1.21
C ARG A 80 6.36 7.84 1.97
N PHE A 81 7.50 8.55 1.98
CA PHE A 81 8.64 8.22 2.84
C PHE A 81 8.26 8.38 4.32
N ILE A 82 7.68 9.53 4.70
CA ILE A 82 7.20 9.81 6.07
C ILE A 82 6.12 8.78 6.49
N GLN A 83 5.19 8.42 5.60
CA GLN A 83 4.21 7.38 5.90
C GLN A 83 4.84 5.99 6.14
N MET A 84 6.03 5.73 5.61
CA MET A 84 6.69 4.42 5.70
C MET A 84 7.70 4.32 6.86
N LEU A 85 8.49 5.38 7.09
CA LEU A 85 9.58 5.43 8.08
C LEU A 85 9.31 6.41 9.24
N ARG A 86 8.18 7.11 9.26
CA ARG A 86 7.73 8.08 10.28
C ARG A 86 8.59 9.34 10.47
N VAL A 87 9.73 9.44 9.81
CA VAL A 87 10.60 10.63 9.75
C VAL A 87 10.61 11.24 8.35
N THR A 88 11.04 12.50 8.22
CA THR A 88 11.29 13.11 6.91
C THR A 88 12.60 12.59 6.30
N PRO A 89 12.81 12.68 4.96
CA PRO A 89 14.07 12.29 4.32
C PRO A 89 15.30 13.00 4.91
N GLU A 90 15.14 14.27 5.28
CA GLU A 90 16.21 15.12 5.82
C GLU A 90 16.59 14.64 7.22
N LEU A 91 15.61 14.48 8.12
CA LEU A 91 15.83 13.94 9.47
C LEU A 91 16.41 12.52 9.43
N PHE A 92 15.97 11.69 8.47
CA PHE A 92 16.55 10.36 8.27
C PHE A 92 18.04 10.43 7.94
N HIS A 93 18.44 11.36 7.08
CA HIS A 93 19.84 11.56 6.71
C HIS A 93 20.67 12.07 7.89
N THR A 94 20.18 13.06 8.64
CA THR A 94 20.85 13.57 9.85
C THR A 94 21.06 12.46 10.89
N ILE A 95 20.06 11.59 11.12
CA ILE A 95 20.22 10.44 12.02
C ILE A 95 21.28 9.47 11.48
N LEU A 96 21.29 9.21 10.17
CA LEU A 96 22.27 8.33 9.53
C LEU A 96 23.70 8.86 9.65
N GLU A 97 23.92 10.17 9.47
CA GLU A 97 25.22 10.82 9.66
C GLU A 97 25.70 10.71 11.11
N LEU A 98 24.81 10.97 12.09
CA LEU A 98 25.13 10.91 13.51
C LEU A 98 25.51 9.50 14.00
N ILE A 99 24.92 8.44 13.43
CA ILE A 99 25.17 7.05 13.87
C ILE A 99 26.15 6.29 12.97
N GLY A 100 26.42 6.77 11.75
CA GLY A 100 27.08 6.00 10.69
C GLY A 100 28.53 5.57 11.01
N SER A 101 29.24 6.36 11.81
CA SER A 101 30.62 6.10 12.24
C SER A 101 30.72 5.21 13.48
N HIS A 102 29.60 4.82 14.11
CA HIS A 102 29.62 4.14 15.41
C HIS A 102 30.15 2.68 15.29
N PRO A 103 31.08 2.23 16.17
CA PRO A 103 31.74 0.92 16.10
C PRO A 103 30.84 -0.30 16.42
N VAL A 104 29.53 -0.11 16.47
CA VAL A 104 28.50 -1.18 16.50
C VAL A 104 28.05 -1.59 15.09
N PHE A 105 28.31 -0.74 14.09
CA PHE A 105 28.01 -0.99 12.69
C PHE A 105 29.23 -1.48 11.90
N THR A 106 30.39 -1.59 12.54
CA THR A 106 31.58 -2.21 11.96
C THR A 106 31.52 -3.72 12.16
N THR A 107 31.61 -4.46 11.05
CA THR A 107 31.54 -5.92 11.07
C THR A 107 32.82 -6.50 11.71
N ARG A 108 32.67 -7.26 12.80
CA ARG A 108 33.79 -7.93 13.50
C ARG A 108 34.00 -9.40 13.10
N GLY A 109 33.16 -9.96 12.22
CA GLY A 109 33.18 -11.37 11.85
C GLY A 109 33.13 -11.59 10.33
N ASN A 110 33.24 -12.85 9.90
CA ASN A 110 33.44 -13.21 8.49
C ASN A 110 32.18 -13.11 7.59
N ARG A 111 31.16 -12.33 7.99
CA ARG A 111 29.91 -12.13 7.24
C ARG A 111 29.52 -10.66 7.35
N PRO A 112 29.40 -9.91 6.23
CA PRO A 112 29.17 -8.47 6.26
C PRO A 112 27.81 -8.12 6.88
N GLN A 113 27.80 -7.11 7.75
CA GLN A 113 26.58 -6.50 8.27
C GLN A 113 25.86 -5.71 7.17
N LEU A 114 24.54 -5.62 7.26
CA LEU A 114 23.72 -4.84 6.34
C LEU A 114 24.10 -3.34 6.43
N PRO A 115 24.07 -2.55 5.33
CA PRO A 115 24.37 -1.12 5.39
C PRO A 115 23.57 -0.37 6.47
N VAL A 116 24.19 0.61 7.14
CA VAL A 116 23.60 1.33 8.29
C VAL A 116 22.28 2.00 7.91
N GLU A 117 22.20 2.57 6.71
CA GLU A 117 20.97 3.11 6.12
C GLU A 117 19.81 2.11 6.10
N MET A 118 20.08 0.85 5.75
CA MET A 118 19.07 -0.20 5.66
C MET A 118 18.71 -0.73 7.06
N GLN A 119 19.67 -0.81 7.98
CA GLN A 119 19.40 -1.12 9.39
C GLN A 119 18.50 -0.04 10.02
N LEU A 120 18.83 1.25 9.86
CA LEU A 120 18.06 2.38 10.35
C LEU A 120 16.65 2.42 9.74
N ALA A 121 16.54 2.25 8.41
CA ALA A 121 15.25 2.19 7.74
C ALA A 121 14.37 1.05 8.28
N VAL A 122 14.94 -0.16 8.45
CA VAL A 122 14.22 -1.29 9.05
C VAL A 122 13.77 -0.95 10.47
N THR A 123 14.66 -0.45 11.33
CA THR A 123 14.33 -0.07 12.71
C THR A 123 13.20 0.95 12.78
N LEU A 124 13.27 2.04 12.00
CA LEU A 124 12.21 3.06 11.96
C LEU A 124 10.89 2.52 11.39
N TYR A 125 10.94 1.63 10.39
CA TYR A 125 9.76 0.95 9.87
C TYR A 125 9.10 0.02 10.90
N TRP A 126 9.88 -0.60 11.79
CA TRP A 126 9.37 -1.41 12.91
C TRP A 126 8.79 -0.52 14.02
N LEU A 127 9.57 0.42 14.56
CA LEU A 127 9.15 1.32 15.64
C LEU A 127 7.93 2.17 15.26
N GLY A 128 7.80 2.54 13.98
CA GLY A 128 6.67 3.28 13.44
C GLY A 128 5.35 2.51 13.32
N ARG A 129 5.25 1.29 13.88
CA ARG A 129 4.11 0.38 13.77
C ARG A 129 3.73 -0.25 15.10
N TYR A 130 2.46 -0.12 15.47
CA TYR A 130 1.85 -0.98 16.47
C TYR A 130 1.65 -2.39 15.89
N GLY A 131 2.30 -3.40 16.49
CA GLY A 131 2.10 -4.86 16.38
C GLY A 131 1.74 -5.45 15.00
N ASN A 132 0.53 -5.17 14.53
CA ASN A 132 -0.14 -5.87 13.43
C ASN A 132 0.35 -5.48 12.02
N ARG A 133 1.17 -4.43 11.88
CA ARG A 133 1.76 -3.94 10.60
C ARG A 133 0.77 -3.58 9.47
N ALA A 134 -0.53 -3.77 9.66
CA ALA A 134 -1.59 -3.71 8.65
C ALA A 134 -2.13 -2.29 8.37
N SER A 135 -1.26 -1.31 8.09
CA SER A 135 -1.74 0.00 7.63
C SER A 135 -2.24 -0.10 6.19
N VAL A 136 -3.37 0.54 5.88
CA VAL A 136 -4.01 0.56 4.55
C VAL A 136 -3.03 0.97 3.44
N PHE A 137 -2.07 1.85 3.74
CA PHE A 137 -1.04 2.29 2.80
C PHE A 137 -0.05 1.17 2.47
N ASP A 138 0.33 0.36 3.47
CA ASP A 138 1.23 -0.76 3.27
C ASP A 138 0.53 -1.91 2.56
N VAL A 139 -0.74 -2.18 2.88
CA VAL A 139 -1.50 -3.19 2.13
C VAL A 139 -1.67 -2.77 0.67
N ALA A 140 -2.03 -1.51 0.41
CA ALA A 140 -2.09 -0.99 -0.95
C ALA A 140 -0.73 -1.07 -1.68
N ARG A 141 0.39 -0.90 -0.95
CA ARG A 141 1.75 -1.04 -1.48
C ARG A 141 2.14 -2.50 -1.76
N MET A 142 1.83 -3.42 -0.84
CA MET A 142 2.12 -4.86 -0.98
C MET A 142 1.28 -5.48 -2.11
N ALA A 143 -0.01 -5.15 -2.17
CA ALA A 143 -0.95 -5.67 -3.15
C ALA A 143 -0.97 -4.93 -4.49
N GLY A 144 -0.18 -3.87 -4.66
CA GLY A 144 -0.16 -3.06 -5.88
C GLY A 144 -1.41 -2.17 -6.12
N VAL A 145 -2.44 -2.25 -5.29
CA VAL A 145 -3.72 -1.55 -5.47
C VAL A 145 -3.64 -0.05 -5.13
N SER A 146 -4.61 0.74 -5.61
CA SER A 146 -4.65 2.19 -5.32
C SER A 146 -5.26 2.45 -3.94
N GLU A 147 -4.59 3.24 -3.10
CA GLU A 147 -5.11 3.72 -1.80
C GLU A 147 -6.52 4.30 -1.93
N GLY A 148 -6.73 5.15 -2.94
CA GLY A 148 -8.03 5.78 -3.23
C GLY A 148 -9.09 4.84 -3.81
N SER A 149 -8.80 3.55 -4.03
CA SER A 149 -9.84 2.56 -4.34
C SER A 149 -10.65 2.19 -3.10
N LYS A 150 -10.08 2.37 -1.88
CA LYS A 150 -10.72 2.04 -0.59
C LYS A 150 -12.19 2.40 -0.56
N GLU A 151 -12.53 3.68 -0.76
CA GLU A 151 -13.90 4.14 -0.54
C GLU A 151 -14.91 3.56 -1.54
N ILE A 152 -14.47 3.23 -2.76
CA ILE A 152 -15.33 2.57 -3.76
C ILE A 152 -15.67 1.15 -3.30
N GLU A 153 -14.65 0.40 -2.87
CA GLU A 153 -14.81 -0.98 -2.43
C GLU A 153 -15.55 -1.08 -1.08
N LYS A 154 -15.30 -0.16 -0.15
CA LYS A 154 -16.07 -0.01 1.11
C LYS A 154 -17.57 0.12 0.84
N ASN A 155 -17.93 1.02 -0.08
CA ASN A 155 -19.32 1.21 -0.51
C ASN A 155 -19.87 -0.03 -1.23
N TRP A 156 -19.04 -0.80 -1.94
CA TRP A 156 -19.45 -2.07 -2.54
C TRP A 156 -19.73 -3.14 -1.48
N VAL A 157 -18.86 -3.28 -0.47
CA VAL A 157 -19.01 -4.22 0.65
C VAL A 157 -20.31 -3.91 1.41
N GLU A 158 -20.54 -2.67 1.82
CA GLU A 158 -21.77 -2.28 2.54
C GLU A 158 -23.05 -2.56 1.72
N ARG A 159 -23.00 -2.36 0.39
CA ARG A 159 -24.13 -2.67 -0.51
C ARG A 159 -24.37 -4.17 -0.70
N HIS A 160 -23.33 -5.01 -0.64
CA HIS A 160 -23.46 -6.45 -0.88
C HIS A 160 -23.68 -7.25 0.40
N SER A 161 -23.09 -6.84 1.53
CA SER A 161 -23.30 -7.50 2.82
C SER A 161 -24.54 -7.01 3.57
N GLY A 162 -25.08 -5.84 3.20
CA GLY A 162 -26.10 -5.12 3.97
C GLY A 162 -25.62 -4.62 5.34
N CYS A 163 -24.40 -4.97 5.77
CA CYS A 163 -23.87 -4.66 7.09
C CYS A 163 -22.85 -3.52 7.00
N LYS A 164 -23.23 -2.34 7.49
CA LYS A 164 -22.36 -1.17 7.59
C LYS A 164 -21.12 -1.39 8.47
N GLY A 165 -21.18 -2.28 9.46
CA GLY A 165 -19.99 -2.65 10.25
C GLY A 165 -18.88 -3.30 9.41
N TRP A 166 -19.25 -4.01 8.34
CA TRP A 166 -18.31 -4.67 7.44
C TRP A 166 -17.66 -3.71 6.43
N ARG A 167 -18.18 -2.47 6.31
CA ARG A 167 -17.62 -1.38 5.49
C ARG A 167 -16.13 -1.17 5.79
N ASP A 168 -15.73 -1.24 7.06
CA ASP A 168 -14.34 -1.06 7.48
C ASP A 168 -13.51 -2.36 7.52
N GLY A 169 -14.16 -3.52 7.40
CA GLY A 169 -13.52 -4.84 7.22
C GLY A 169 -12.95 -5.08 5.81
N TRP A 170 -13.13 -4.13 4.88
CA TRP A 170 -12.39 -4.13 3.62
C TRP A 170 -10.88 -4.02 3.91
N VAL A 171 -10.15 -5.13 3.66
CA VAL A 171 -8.76 -5.35 4.07
C VAL A 171 -8.62 -5.69 5.57
N LEU A 172 -9.26 -6.78 6.00
CA LEU A 172 -8.87 -7.50 7.21
C LEU A 172 -7.55 -8.24 6.97
N PHE A 173 -6.60 -8.03 7.89
CA PHE A 173 -5.47 -8.93 8.11
C PHE A 173 -5.88 -9.84 9.26
N ASP A 174 -6.23 -11.08 8.95
CA ASP A 174 -6.23 -12.14 9.95
C ASP A 174 -5.01 -13.02 9.72
N GLY A 175 -4.28 -13.27 10.80
CA GLY A 175 -3.03 -14.00 10.82
C GLY A 175 -3.21 -15.27 11.63
N THR A 176 -3.61 -16.35 10.97
CA THR A 176 -3.71 -17.66 11.61
C THR A 176 -2.31 -18.24 11.76
N ILE A 177 -1.93 -18.57 13.00
CA ILE A 177 -0.74 -19.39 13.24
C ILE A 177 -1.12 -20.84 12.92
N ILE A 178 -0.57 -21.39 11.85
CA ILE A 178 -0.64 -22.82 11.54
C ILE A 178 0.41 -23.51 12.44
N PRO A 179 0.02 -24.32 13.43
CA PRO A 179 0.98 -25.03 14.27
C PRO A 179 1.75 -26.07 13.44
N LEU A 180 3.05 -26.17 13.67
CA LEU A 180 3.93 -27.17 13.08
C LEU A 180 4.10 -28.33 14.06
N PHE A 181 4.05 -29.56 13.54
CA PHE A 181 4.23 -30.77 14.35
C PHE A 181 5.64 -30.87 14.98
N GLN A 182 6.66 -30.40 14.26
CA GLN A 182 8.06 -30.42 14.72
C GLN A 182 8.80 -29.11 14.39
N LYS A 183 9.94 -28.90 15.05
CA LYS A 183 10.89 -27.82 14.73
C LYS A 183 11.39 -27.96 13.27
N PRO A 184 11.29 -26.93 12.42
CA PRO A 184 11.87 -26.96 11.07
C PRO A 184 13.39 -27.13 11.09
N GLY A 185 13.93 -27.96 10.19
CA GLY A 185 15.38 -28.21 10.10
C GLY A 185 16.19 -26.95 9.72
N LEU A 186 15.64 -26.07 8.89
CA LEU A 186 16.26 -24.78 8.54
C LEU A 186 15.71 -23.66 9.44
N ASN A 187 16.58 -23.03 10.23
CA ASN A 187 16.27 -21.89 11.10
C ASN A 187 15.06 -22.11 12.03
N GLY A 188 14.88 -23.33 12.56
CA GLY A 188 13.68 -23.73 13.31
C GLY A 188 13.27 -22.81 14.47
N ASP A 189 14.23 -22.14 15.10
CA ASP A 189 13.98 -21.19 16.20
C ASP A 189 13.20 -19.93 15.76
N VAL A 190 13.30 -19.54 14.48
CA VAL A 190 12.55 -18.42 13.84
C VAL A 190 11.06 -18.74 13.64
N TYR A 191 10.63 -19.95 14.01
CA TYR A 191 9.23 -20.38 13.98
C TYR A 191 8.65 -20.60 15.37
N TYR A 192 9.43 -20.41 16.44
CA TYR A 192 8.95 -20.58 17.81
C TYR A 192 8.13 -19.37 18.24
N THR A 193 6.83 -19.58 18.50
CA THR A 193 5.89 -18.49 18.77
C THR A 193 5.77 -18.19 20.27
N GLN A 194 5.20 -17.02 20.61
CA GLN A 194 4.85 -16.65 21.99
C GLN A 194 3.88 -17.66 22.67
N LYS A 195 3.22 -18.55 21.90
CA LYS A 195 2.36 -19.62 22.43
C LYS A 195 3.12 -20.91 22.76
N SER A 196 4.45 -20.85 22.86
CA SER A 196 5.34 -21.98 23.18
C SER A 196 5.19 -23.18 22.22
N ASN A 197 4.94 -22.89 20.94
CA ASN A 197 4.86 -23.90 19.89
C ASN A 197 5.56 -23.41 18.61
N TYR A 198 5.93 -24.33 17.73
CA TYR A 198 6.39 -23.98 16.38
C TYR A 198 5.18 -23.65 15.51
N GLY A 199 5.26 -22.59 14.70
CA GLY A 199 4.12 -22.19 13.86
C GLY A 199 4.48 -21.24 12.72
N LEU A 200 3.72 -21.36 11.63
CA LEU A 200 3.77 -20.46 10.47
C LEU A 200 2.66 -19.41 10.60
N ASN A 201 3.00 -18.13 10.48
CA ASN A 201 1.98 -17.09 10.36
C ASN A 201 1.46 -17.05 8.91
N ALA A 202 0.26 -17.60 8.70
CA ALA A 202 -0.43 -17.56 7.42
C ALA A 202 -1.40 -16.37 7.42
N GLN A 203 -1.15 -15.40 6.54
CA GLN A 203 -2.00 -14.22 6.36
C GLN A 203 -2.76 -14.34 5.06
N VAL A 204 -4.08 -14.45 5.15
CA VAL A 204 -4.99 -14.46 4.00
C VAL A 204 -5.42 -13.04 3.70
N PHE A 205 -5.11 -12.56 2.50
CA PHE A 205 -5.51 -11.24 2.04
C PHE A 205 -6.58 -11.33 0.94
N CYS A 206 -7.77 -10.79 1.21
CA CYS A 206 -8.91 -10.82 0.30
C CYS A 206 -9.09 -9.48 -0.46
N LEU A 207 -8.89 -9.51 -1.79
CA LEU A 207 -9.23 -8.41 -2.70
C LEU A 207 -10.51 -8.71 -3.48
N PHE A 208 -11.65 -8.26 -2.94
CA PHE A 208 -12.97 -8.42 -3.57
C PHE A 208 -13.00 -7.98 -5.05
N ARG A 209 -12.33 -6.87 -5.42
CA ARG A 209 -12.31 -6.35 -6.80
C ARG A 209 -11.53 -7.22 -7.81
N LEU A 210 -10.67 -8.12 -7.36
CA LEU A 210 -9.72 -8.83 -8.23
C LEU A 210 -9.87 -10.35 -8.17
N ARG A 211 -10.74 -10.90 -7.31
CA ARG A 211 -10.83 -12.36 -7.03
C ARG A 211 -9.47 -13.00 -6.68
N MET A 212 -8.50 -12.19 -6.27
CA MET A 212 -7.17 -12.64 -5.88
C MET A 212 -7.11 -12.80 -4.36
N TYR A 213 -6.98 -14.04 -3.93
CA TYR A 213 -6.57 -14.41 -2.59
C TYR A 213 -5.04 -14.48 -2.60
N PHE A 214 -4.37 -13.52 -1.95
CA PHE A 214 -2.94 -13.65 -1.71
C PHE A 214 -2.75 -14.29 -0.34
N LEU A 215 -2.18 -15.49 -0.34
CA LEU A 215 -1.66 -16.11 0.87
C LEU A 215 -0.21 -15.66 1.04
N THR A 216 0.05 -14.91 2.10
CA THR A 216 1.41 -14.46 2.45
C THR A 216 1.84 -15.11 3.74
N TYR A 217 2.92 -15.90 3.67
CA TYR A 217 3.55 -16.50 4.84
C TYR A 217 4.58 -15.52 5.41
N PHE A 218 4.55 -15.29 6.73
CA PHE A 218 5.53 -14.48 7.42
C PHE A 218 6.25 -15.28 8.51
N PHE A 219 7.57 -15.14 8.57
CA PHE A 219 8.44 -15.76 9.57
C PHE A 219 8.26 -15.10 10.96
N CYS A 220 8.29 -15.89 12.03
CA CYS A 220 7.95 -15.42 13.38
C CYS A 220 9.21 -15.00 14.18
N ASN A 221 9.76 -13.84 13.81
CA ASN A 221 10.85 -13.10 14.48
C ASN A 221 12.30 -13.62 14.33
N LEU A 222 13.22 -12.65 14.28
CA LEU A 222 14.64 -12.75 14.69
C LEU A 222 15.59 -13.71 13.91
N ASP A 223 15.66 -13.59 12.57
CA ASP A 223 16.95 -13.37 11.88
C ASP A 223 16.78 -13.11 10.36
N TRP A 224 17.28 -11.98 9.85
CA TRP A 224 17.11 -11.58 8.43
C TRP A 224 18.16 -12.20 7.47
N LYS A 225 18.56 -13.46 7.67
CA LYS A 225 19.53 -14.15 6.79
C LYS A 225 18.93 -14.71 5.49
N CYS A 226 17.61 -14.70 5.32
CA CYS A 226 16.95 -15.20 4.11
C CYS A 226 15.87 -14.25 3.59
N PRO A 227 16.08 -13.55 2.46
CA PRO A 227 15.06 -12.77 1.78
C PRO A 227 14.17 -13.67 0.89
N ILE A 228 13.64 -14.77 1.44
CA ILE A 228 12.64 -15.59 0.73
C ILE A 228 11.27 -14.93 0.92
N GLN A 229 11.08 -13.80 0.22
CA GLN A 229 9.74 -13.37 -0.16
C GLN A 229 9.31 -14.26 -1.33
N SER A 230 8.63 -15.37 -1.05
CA SER A 230 7.94 -16.18 -2.07
C SER A 230 6.73 -15.41 -2.62
N SER A 231 7.01 -14.35 -3.39
CA SER A 231 6.05 -13.63 -4.22
C SER A 231 5.69 -14.42 -5.48
N ASP A 232 5.61 -15.75 -5.35
CA ASP A 232 5.37 -16.65 -6.47
C ASP A 232 3.90 -16.64 -6.85
N ARG A 233 3.60 -16.03 -8.01
CA ARG A 233 2.25 -16.00 -8.60
C ARG A 233 1.77 -17.38 -9.07
N ARG A 234 2.58 -18.44 -8.94
CA ARG A 234 2.27 -19.80 -9.40
C ARG A 234 1.61 -20.71 -8.36
N LEU A 235 1.41 -20.26 -7.11
CA LEU A 235 0.73 -21.03 -6.06
C LEU A 235 -0.81 -21.19 -6.24
N LEU A 236 -1.31 -21.10 -7.48
CA LEU A 236 -2.69 -21.46 -7.85
C LEU A 236 -2.79 -22.82 -8.59
N ALA A 237 -1.68 -23.57 -8.70
CA ALA A 237 -1.65 -24.89 -9.31
C ALA A 237 -1.01 -25.94 -8.37
N TRP A 238 -1.70 -26.25 -7.27
CA TRP A 238 -1.50 -27.51 -6.53
C TRP A 238 -2.48 -28.57 -7.03
N ASN A 239 -2.25 -29.02 -8.26
CA ASN A 239 -2.58 -30.37 -8.72
C ASN A 239 -1.46 -30.80 -9.68
N ASP A 240 -0.97 -32.02 -9.51
CA ASP A 240 -0.16 -32.78 -10.48
C ASP A 240 1.19 -32.17 -10.93
N ARG A 241 2.12 -32.02 -9.96
CA ARG A 241 3.48 -32.61 -10.06
C ARG A 241 4.31 -32.44 -8.78
N ILE A 242 4.40 -33.51 -8.00
CA ILE A 242 5.40 -33.64 -6.93
C ILE A 242 6.77 -33.84 -7.59
N CYS A 243 7.71 -32.93 -7.32
CA CYS A 243 9.12 -33.16 -7.65
C CYS A 243 9.72 -34.09 -6.58
N PRO A 244 10.20 -35.30 -6.92
CA PRO A 244 10.57 -36.33 -5.93
C PRO A 244 11.92 -36.06 -5.22
N ARG A 245 12.42 -34.81 -5.24
CA ARG A 245 13.71 -34.43 -4.63
C ARG A 245 13.59 -33.64 -3.32
N CYS A 246 12.37 -33.40 -2.83
CA CYS A 246 12.12 -32.65 -1.58
C CYS A 246 11.73 -33.55 -0.38
N LEU A 247 11.89 -34.87 -0.49
CA LEU A 247 11.71 -35.83 0.59
C LEU A 247 13.09 -36.25 1.14
N CYS A 248 13.73 -35.34 1.87
CA CYS A 248 14.81 -35.60 2.84
C CYS A 248 15.15 -34.29 3.58
N LEU A 249 15.28 -34.37 4.92
CA LEU A 249 15.59 -33.30 5.89
C LEU A 249 14.41 -32.41 6.33
#